data_AF-A0A7C7MUG3-F1
#
_entry.id   AF-A0A7C7MUG3-F1
#
_cell.length_a   1.000
_cell.length_b   1.000
_cell.length_c   1.000
_cell.angle_alpha   90.00
_cell.angle_beta   90.00
_cell.angle_gamma   90.00
#
_symmetry.space_group_name_H-M   'P 1'
#
loop_
_entity.id
_entity.type
_entity.pdbx_description
1 polymer ?
#
loop_
_entity_poly.entity_id
_entity_poly.type
_entity_poly.pdbx_seq_one_letter_code
_entity_poly.pdbx_strand_id
1 'polypeptide(L)'
;VGPAVERKLGVSGMSQIAIDANSFYSPEWAQQKGLYAQVYDTTEELDEAIEAFAQNLCNYNPEAVKEMKQMFWRGTEDWDELLNERAKISGRLVLSEFTKKKLEKYQ
;
A
#
# COMPACT_ATOMS: atom_id res chain seq x y z
N VAL A 1 8.20 -0.59 -0.84
CA VAL A 1 6.74 -0.30 -0.92
C VAL A 1 6.05 -0.92 -2.13
N GLY A 2 6.65 -0.93 -3.33
CA GLY A 2 6.02 -1.43 -4.57
C GLY A 2 5.25 -2.77 -4.47
N PRO A 3 5.87 -3.87 -3.99
CA PRO A 3 5.17 -5.17 -3.87
C PRO A 3 3.89 -5.13 -3.04
N ALA A 4 3.88 -4.36 -1.94
CA ALA A 4 2.70 -4.23 -1.08
C ALA A 4 1.56 -3.47 -1.77
N VAL A 5 1.89 -2.44 -2.54
CA VAL A 5 0.93 -1.66 -3.33
C VAL A 5 0.36 -2.48 -4.48
N GLU A 6 1.21 -3.20 -5.20
CA GLU A 6 0.83 -4.12 -6.29
C GLU A 6 -0.07 -5.25 -5.79
N ARG A 7 0.18 -5.81 -4.61
CA ARG A 7 -0.69 -6.82 -3.98
C ARG A 7 -2.12 -6.31 -3.76
N LYS A 8 -2.31 -5.01 -3.55
CA LYS A 8 -3.62 -4.38 -3.31
C LYS A 8 -4.29 -3.92 -4.60
N LEU A 9 -3.54 -3.24 -5.46
CA LEU A 9 -4.03 -2.60 -6.68
C LEU A 9 -4.00 -3.52 -7.92
N GLY A 10 -3.31 -4.66 -7.81
CA GLY A 10 -2.86 -5.44 -8.95
C GLY A 10 -1.80 -4.71 -9.79
N VAL A 11 -1.25 -5.43 -10.78
CA VAL A 11 -0.27 -4.86 -11.72
C VAL A 11 -0.85 -3.65 -12.45
N SER A 12 -2.12 -3.70 -12.85
CA SER A 12 -2.75 -2.60 -13.59
C SER A 12 -2.81 -1.30 -12.79
N GLY A 13 -3.30 -1.34 -11.54
CA GLY A 13 -3.38 -0.14 -10.71
C GLY A 13 -1.99 0.38 -10.30
N MET A 14 -1.05 -0.52 -10.00
CA MET A 14 0.34 -0.14 -9.71
C MET A 14 1.02 0.53 -10.92
N SER A 15 0.88 -0.03 -12.13
CA SER A 15 1.46 0.58 -13.33
C SER A 15 0.84 1.93 -13.65
N GLN A 16 -0.48 2.08 -13.44
CA GLN A 16 -1.18 3.34 -13.66
C GLN A 16 -0.57 4.47 -12.80
N ILE A 17 -0.44 4.27 -11.49
CA ILE A 17 0.10 5.30 -10.58
C ILE A 17 1.61 5.52 -10.77
N ALA A 18 2.36 4.49 -11.18
CA ALA A 18 3.80 4.59 -11.38
C ALA A 18 4.16 5.39 -12.65
N ILE A 19 3.33 5.28 -13.70
CA ILE A 19 3.52 6.00 -14.96
C ILE A 19 2.96 7.43 -14.84
N ASP A 20 1.76 7.59 -14.29
CA ASP A 20 1.15 8.90 -14.05
C ASP A 20 1.51 9.43 -12.65
N ALA A 21 2.81 9.61 -12.42
CA ALA A 21 3.34 9.97 -11.11
C ALA A 21 3.09 11.43 -10.69
N ASN A 22 2.48 12.26 -11.55
CA ASN A 22 2.17 13.67 -11.26
C ASN A 22 0.72 13.88 -10.82
N SER A 23 -0.15 12.87 -11.02
CA SER A 23 -1.56 12.93 -10.66
C SER A 23 -1.79 12.37 -9.27
N PHE A 24 -2.64 13.04 -8.50
CA PHE A 24 -3.19 12.50 -7.26
C PHE A 24 -4.54 11.81 -7.53
N TYR A 25 -4.78 10.71 -6.83
CA TYR A 25 -6.00 9.92 -6.95
C TYR A 25 -6.90 10.17 -5.75
N SER A 26 -8.21 10.19 -5.98
CA SER A 26 -9.18 10.42 -4.91
C SER A 26 -9.29 9.19 -3.98
N PRO A 27 -9.80 9.37 -2.75
CA PRO A 27 -10.06 8.25 -1.84
C PRO A 27 -11.00 7.20 -2.45
N GLU A 28 -12.01 7.62 -3.20
CA GLU A 28 -12.99 6.72 -3.84
C GLU A 28 -12.33 5.88 -4.92
N TRP A 29 -11.41 6.46 -5.70
CA TRP A 29 -10.61 5.69 -6.65
C TRP A 29 -9.77 4.63 -5.92
N ALA A 30 -9.10 5.01 -4.83
CA ALA A 30 -8.28 4.09 -4.04
C ALA A 30 -9.13 2.96 -3.43
N GLN A 31 -10.37 3.26 -3.02
CA GLN A 31 -11.34 2.25 -2.58
C GLN A 31 -11.73 1.30 -3.72
N GLN A 32 -12.14 1.84 -4.87
CA GLN A 32 -12.54 1.05 -6.04
C GLN A 32 -11.42 0.13 -6.55
N LYS A 33 -10.15 0.55 -6.38
CA LYS A 33 -8.98 -0.25 -6.75
C LYS A 33 -8.51 -1.21 -5.66
N GLY A 34 -9.17 -1.27 -4.50
CA GLY A 34 -8.85 -2.17 -3.41
C GLY A 34 -7.65 -1.77 -2.55
N LEU A 35 -7.17 -0.53 -2.69
CA LEU A 35 -6.16 0.03 -1.79
C LEU A 35 -6.76 0.40 -0.44
N TYR A 36 -7.93 1.03 -0.45
CA TYR A 36 -8.73 1.31 0.74
C TYR A 36 -9.91 0.33 0.82
N ALA A 37 -10.26 -0.10 2.03
CA ALA A 37 -11.42 -0.94 2.24
C ALA A 37 -12.71 -0.10 2.29
N GLN A 38 -12.66 1.04 3.00
CA GLN A 38 -13.75 1.99 3.17
C GLN A 38 -13.20 3.42 3.17
N VAL A 39 -14.06 4.39 2.84
CA VAL A 39 -13.80 5.83 2.88
C VAL A 39 -14.93 6.50 3.66
N TYR A 40 -14.62 7.54 4.40
CA TYR A 40 -15.55 8.27 5.25
C TYR A 40 -15.34 9.77 5.06
N ASP A 41 -16.39 10.56 5.31
CA ASP A 41 -16.37 12.00 5.06
C ASP A 41 -15.65 12.77 6.17
N THR A 42 -15.62 12.21 7.39
CA THR A 42 -14.98 12.82 8.56
C THR A 42 -14.08 11.82 9.31
N THR A 43 -13.16 12.37 10.11
CA THR A 43 -12.32 11.59 11.01
C THR A 43 -13.12 10.92 12.13
N GLU A 44 -14.18 11.59 12.59
CA GLU A 44 -15.08 11.08 13.61
C GLU A 44 -15.82 9.82 13.13
N GLU A 45 -16.36 9.85 11.90
CA GLU A 45 -16.99 8.67 11.28
C GLU A 45 -16.00 7.52 11.06
N LEU A 46 -14.77 7.85 10.65
CA LEU A 46 -13.70 6.87 10.50
C LEU A 46 -13.37 6.20 11.85
N ASP A 47 -13.22 6.98 12.92
CA ASP A 47 -12.89 6.48 14.25
C ASP A 47 -14.00 5.58 14.80
N GLU A 48 -15.27 6.00 14.67
CA GLU A 48 -16.43 5.19 15.07
C GLU A 48 -16.46 3.85 14.32
N ALA A 49 -16.22 3.86 13.01
CA ALA A 49 -16.22 2.64 12.22
C ALA A 49 -15.02 1.72 12.49
N ILE A 50 -13.84 2.29 12.78
CA ILE A 50 -12.66 1.54 13.23
C ILE A 50 -12.95 0.86 14.56
N GLU A 51 -13.50 1.59 15.53
CA GLU A 51 -13.83 1.06 16.86
C GLU A 51 -14.86 -0.08 16.74
N ALA A 52 -15.94 0.15 16.00
CA ALA A 52 -16.96 -0.88 15.76
C ALA A 52 -16.37 -2.13 15.07
N PHE A 53 -15.49 -1.95 14.08
CA PHE A 53 -14.83 -3.07 13.41
C PHE A 53 -13.88 -3.82 14.34
N ALA A 54 -13.09 -3.11 15.16
CA ALA A 54 -12.17 -3.70 16.11
C ALA A 54 -12.91 -4.51 17.19
N GLN A 55 -14.00 -3.96 17.74
CA GLN A 55 -14.87 -4.66 18.69
C GLN A 55 -15.46 -5.93 18.08
N ASN A 56 -15.93 -5.88 16.83
CA ASN A 56 -16.42 -7.05 16.13
C ASN A 56 -15.32 -8.11 15.91
N LEU A 57 -14.10 -7.68 15.54
CA LEU A 57 -12.96 -8.56 15.33
C LEU A 57 -12.55 -9.31 16.60
N CYS A 58 -12.66 -8.68 17.77
CA CYS A 58 -12.38 -9.30 19.07
C CYS A 58 -13.33 -10.47 19.39
N ASN A 59 -14.51 -10.54 18.76
CA ASN A 59 -15.46 -11.63 18.94
C ASN A 59 -15.19 -12.83 18.03
N TYR A 60 -14.18 -12.76 17.15
CA TYR A 60 -13.86 -13.84 16.21
C TYR A 60 -12.95 -14.88 16.86
N ASN A 61 -13.01 -16.12 16.37
CA ASN A 61 -12.10 -17.18 16.81
C ASN A 61 -10.64 -16.80 16.47
N PRO A 62 -9.75 -16.62 17.47
CA PRO A 62 -8.38 -16.16 17.23
C PRO A 62 -7.55 -17.11 16.35
N GLU A 63 -7.73 -18.43 16.51
CA GLU A 63 -7.02 -19.42 15.70
C GLU A 63 -7.49 -19.38 14.25
N ALA A 64 -8.80 -19.26 14.01
CA ALA A 64 -9.32 -19.12 12.64
C ALA A 64 -8.79 -17.85 11.95
N VAL A 65 -8.76 -16.71 12.66
CA VAL A 65 -8.23 -15.45 12.12
C VAL A 65 -6.73 -15.55 11.83
N LYS A 66 -5.97 -16.23 12.69
CA LYS A 66 -4.53 -16.47 12.49
C LYS A 66 -4.26 -17.28 11.24
N GLU A 67 -4.90 -18.44 11.08
CA GLU A 67 -4.77 -19.29 9.89
C GLU A 67 -5.19 -18.55 8.61
N MET A 68 -6.31 -17.83 8.67
CA MET A 68 -6.81 -17.03 7.56
C MET A 68 -5.81 -15.92 7.16
N LYS A 69 -5.25 -15.19 8.14
CA LYS A 69 -4.24 -14.18 7.87
C LYS A 69 -2.99 -14.80 7.23
N GLN A 70 -2.48 -15.91 7.76
CA GLN A 70 -1.34 -16.60 7.14
C GLN A 70 -1.63 -16.94 5.67
N MET A 71 -2.80 -17.51 5.38
CA MET A 71 -3.20 -17.83 4.01
C MET A 71 -3.30 -16.58 3.10
N PHE A 72 -3.81 -15.46 3.61
CA PHE A 72 -3.89 -14.22 2.83
C PHE A 72 -2.52 -13.60 2.52
N TRP A 73 -1.51 -13.90 3.33
CA TRP A 73 -0.14 -13.41 3.13
C TRP A 73 0.76 -14.43 2.42
N ARG A 74 0.20 -15.51 1.85
CA ARG A 74 0.96 -16.39 0.96
C ARG A 74 1.54 -15.62 -0.24
N GLY A 75 2.71 -16.04 -0.71
CA GLY A 75 3.42 -15.36 -1.81
C GLY A 75 4.16 -14.09 -1.36
N THR A 76 4.35 -13.91 -0.05
CA THR A 76 5.19 -12.85 0.52
C THR A 76 6.35 -13.37 1.34
N GLU A 77 6.68 -14.66 1.22
CA GLU A 77 7.69 -15.35 2.02
C GLU A 77 9.11 -14.85 1.69
N ASP A 78 9.34 -14.40 0.46
CA ASP A 78 10.61 -13.89 -0.06
C ASP A 78 10.76 -12.36 0.06
N TRP A 79 9.80 -11.68 0.70
CA TRP A 79 9.76 -10.21 0.70
C TRP A 79 10.99 -9.56 1.31
N ASP A 80 11.63 -10.18 2.30
CA ASP A 80 12.85 -9.62 2.89
C ASP A 80 13.97 -9.44 1.84
N GLU A 81 14.14 -10.42 0.96
CA GLU A 81 15.10 -10.37 -0.14
C GLU A 81 14.60 -9.48 -1.27
N LEU A 82 13.37 -9.71 -1.75
CA LEU A 82 12.77 -8.95 -2.84
C LEU A 82 12.74 -7.44 -2.58
N LEU A 83 12.39 -7.03 -1.36
CA LEU A 83 12.36 -5.61 -0.99
C LEU A 83 13.78 -5.02 -0.92
N ASN A 84 14.77 -5.79 -0.46
CA ASN A 84 16.16 -5.36 -0.44
C ASN A 84 16.71 -5.15 -1.86
N GLU A 85 16.46 -6.08 -2.77
CA GLU A 85 16.86 -5.96 -4.17
C GLU A 85 16.23 -4.74 -4.85
N ARG A 86 14.92 -4.55 -4.68
CA ARG A 86 14.23 -3.36 -5.22
C ARG A 86 14.77 -2.07 -4.62
N ALA A 87 15.12 -2.06 -3.33
CA ALA A 87 15.72 -0.91 -2.66
C ALA A 87 17.13 -0.58 -3.21
N LYS A 88 17.95 -1.57 -3.57
CA LYS A 88 19.25 -1.33 -4.23
C LYS A 88 19.09 -0.62 -5.58
N ILE A 89 18.08 -1.03 -6.37
CA ILE A 89 17.79 -0.42 -7.66
C ILE A 89 17.36 1.04 -7.47
N SER A 90 16.37 1.30 -6.61
CA SER A 90 15.90 2.67 -6.36
C SER A 90 16.97 3.56 -5.73
N GLY A 91 17.75 3.02 -4.78
CA GLY A 91 18.88 3.70 -4.15
C GLY A 91 19.96 4.12 -5.17
N ARG A 92 20.28 3.26 -6.14
CA ARG A 92 21.19 3.63 -7.23
C ARG A 92 20.61 4.75 -8.11
N LEU A 93 19.30 4.72 -8.40
CA LEU A 93 18.65 5.69 -9.28
C LEU A 93 18.47 7.06 -8.63
N VAL A 94 18.20 7.13 -7.33
CA VAL A 94 18.08 8.43 -6.62
C VAL A 94 19.41 9.17 -6.56
N LEU A 95 20.53 8.44 -6.52
CA LEU A 95 21.88 9.00 -6.55
C LEU A 95 22.36 9.38 -7.96
N SER A 96 21.56 9.14 -9.01
CA SER A 96 21.94 9.51 -10.37
C SER A 96 22.00 11.02 -10.55
N GLU A 97 22.84 11.47 -11.48
CA GLU A 97 22.96 12.88 -11.84
C GLU A 97 21.64 13.48 -12.34
N PHE A 98 20.82 12.67 -13.02
CA PHE A 98 19.50 13.09 -13.46
C PHE A 98 18.59 13.45 -12.27
N THR A 99 18.51 12.56 -11.27
CA THR A 99 17.66 12.77 -10.10
C THR A 99 18.16 13.92 -9.23
N LYS A 100 19.47 14.00 -8.97
CA LYS A 100 20.07 15.11 -8.21
C LYS A 100 19.75 16.48 -8.83
N LYS A 101 20.01 16.66 -10.13
CA LYS A 101 19.69 17.91 -10.85
C LYS A 101 18.21 18.25 -10.85
N LYS A 102 17.33 17.25 -10.83
CA LYS A 102 15.89 17.48 -10.78
C LYS A 102 15.44 17.92 -9.39
N LEU A 103 16.05 17.39 -8.33
CA LEU A 103 15.76 17.75 -6.94
C LEU A 103 16.24 19.16 -6.57
N GLU A 104 17.32 19.67 -7.17
CA GLU A 104 17.80 21.06 -7.01
C GLU A 104 16.71 22.10 -7.30
N LYS A 105 15.69 21.76 -8.11
CA LYS A 105 14.58 22.66 -8.47
C LYS A 105 13.51 22.79 -7.37
N TYR A 106 13.58 21.99 -6.32
CA TYR A 106 12.61 21.94 -5.23
C TYR A 106 13.22 22.30 -3.85
N GLN A 107 14.46 22.77 -3.84
CA GLN A 107 15.09 23.43 -2.68
C GLN A 107 14.82 24.92 -2.69
#